data_AF-A0A820PFL2-F1
#
_entry.id   AF-A0A820PFL2-F1
#
_cell.length_a   1.000
_cell.length_b   1.000
_cell.length_c   1.000
_cell.angle_alpha   90.00
_cell.angle_beta   90.00
_cell.angle_gamma   90.00
#
_symmetry.space_group_name_H-M   'P 1'
#
loop_
_entity.id
_entity.type
_entity.pdbx_description
1 polymer ?
#
loop_
_entity_poly.entity_id
_entity_poly.type
_entity_poly.pdbx_seq_one_letter_code
_entity_poly.pdbx_strand_id
1 'polypeptide(L)'
;DTSSDEIVGHEFVYPLVHDLLAENDDERQRAYILSFKITNHILTHDWYLIGENHTHTTWGVWNPRQINNDSFYQETRGLNSLQILAFLLQTYAYSGDERFLNGANLLVKSYQYDINLINQKTIAVCDNSFSDDELAYLS
;
A
#
# COMPACT_ATOMS: atom_id res chain seq x y z
N ASP A 1 3.60 15.62 -7.43
CA ASP A 1 4.20 14.45 -6.78
C ASP A 1 3.10 13.85 -5.92
N THR A 2 2.72 12.60 -6.17
CA THR A 2 1.64 11.92 -5.43
C THR A 2 2.23 11.13 -4.28
N SER A 3 1.69 11.31 -3.08
CA SER A 3 2.21 10.72 -1.86
C SER A 3 1.47 9.43 -1.48
N SER A 4 2.03 8.65 -0.55
CA SER A 4 1.47 7.36 -0.13
C SER A 4 0.13 7.50 0.59
N ASP A 5 -0.10 8.61 1.30
CA ASP A 5 -1.36 8.94 1.97
C ASP A 5 -2.55 9.05 1.00
N GLU A 6 -2.34 9.61 -0.20
CA GLU A 6 -3.36 9.63 -1.25
C GLU A 6 -3.73 8.21 -1.70
N ILE A 7 -2.75 7.32 -1.82
CA ILE A 7 -2.96 5.92 -2.19
C ILE A 7 -3.70 5.16 -1.07
N VAL A 8 -3.31 5.36 0.19
CA VAL A 8 -4.02 4.79 1.35
C VAL A 8 -5.48 5.22 1.36
N GLY A 9 -5.75 6.50 1.13
CA GLY A 9 -7.14 7.01 1.06
C GLY A 9 -7.95 6.34 -0.04
N HIS A 10 -7.36 6.15 -1.22
CA HIS A 10 -8.02 5.44 -2.33
C HIS A 10 -8.28 3.96 -2.02
N GLU A 11 -7.26 3.25 -1.56
CA GLU A 11 -7.38 1.81 -1.27
C GLU A 11 -8.29 1.54 -0.06
N PHE A 12 -8.45 2.49 0.86
CA PHE A 12 -9.47 2.42 1.91
C PHE A 12 -10.89 2.66 1.40
N VAL A 13 -11.09 3.69 0.55
CA VAL A 13 -12.43 4.13 0.14
C VAL A 13 -13.04 3.25 -0.95
N TYR A 14 -12.26 2.77 -1.91
CA TYR A 14 -12.82 2.00 -3.03
C TYR A 14 -13.54 0.71 -2.62
N PRO A 15 -13.05 -0.10 -1.67
CA PRO A 15 -13.79 -1.21 -1.09
C PRO A 15 -15.13 -0.79 -0.48
N LEU A 16 -15.15 0.31 0.27
CA LEU A 16 -16.39 0.82 0.88
C LEU A 16 -17.39 1.23 -0.19
N VAL A 17 -16.92 1.87 -1.27
CA VAL A 17 -17.77 2.18 -2.42
C VAL A 17 -18.30 0.91 -3.06
N HIS A 18 -17.43 -0.07 -3.32
CA HIS A 18 -17.79 -1.33 -3.95
C HIS A 18 -18.83 -2.12 -3.13
N ASP A 19 -18.63 -2.26 -1.82
CA ASP A 19 -19.45 -3.14 -0.99
C ASP A 19 -20.69 -2.47 -0.43
N LEU A 20 -20.62 -1.17 -0.11
CA LEU A 20 -21.63 -0.51 0.73
C LEU A 20 -22.34 0.66 0.06
N LEU A 21 -21.68 1.39 -0.84
CA LEU A 21 -22.22 2.67 -1.35
C LEU A 21 -22.74 2.59 -2.80
N ALA A 22 -22.19 1.71 -3.62
CA ALA A 22 -22.56 1.62 -5.03
C ALA A 22 -24.03 1.20 -5.22
N GLU A 23 -24.77 1.99 -5.99
CA GLU A 23 -26.20 1.77 -6.23
C GLU A 23 -26.45 0.68 -7.28
N ASN A 24 -25.46 0.42 -8.13
CA ASN A 24 -25.56 -0.48 -9.28
C ASN A 24 -24.22 -1.18 -9.57
N ASP A 25 -24.26 -2.20 -10.44
CA ASP A 25 -23.07 -3.00 -10.80
C ASP A 25 -22.01 -2.17 -11.53
N ASP A 26 -22.39 -1.16 -12.30
CA ASP A 26 -21.43 -0.30 -13.01
C ASP A 26 -20.60 0.54 -12.03
N GLU A 27 -21.20 1.03 -10.95
CA GLU A 27 -20.50 1.72 -9.86
C GLU A 27 -19.56 0.80 -9.10
N ARG A 28 -20.02 -0.41 -8.75
CA ARG A 28 -19.17 -1.44 -8.14
C ARG A 28 -17.96 -1.72 -9.01
N GLN A 29 -18.20 -2.00 -10.29
CA GLN A 29 -17.15 -2.32 -11.24
C GLN A 29 -16.14 -1.17 -11.41
N ARG A 30 -16.60 0.09 -11.39
CA ARG A 30 -15.71 1.25 -11.45
C ARG A 30 -14.80 1.34 -10.23
N ALA A 31 -15.34 1.19 -9.02
CA ALA A 31 -14.55 1.22 -7.78
C ALA A 31 -13.50 0.10 -7.77
N TYR A 32 -13.90 -1.12 -8.14
CA TYR A 32 -12.98 -2.25 -8.26
C TYR A 32 -11.87 -1.98 -9.29
N ILE A 33 -12.20 -1.50 -10.49
CA ILE A 33 -11.20 -1.22 -11.54
C ILE A 33 -10.19 -0.17 -11.08
N LEU A 34 -10.61 0.84 -10.31
CA LEU A 34 -9.71 1.89 -9.84
C LEU A 34 -8.71 1.36 -8.81
N SER A 35 -9.19 0.66 -7.76
CA SER A 35 -8.30 0.00 -6.77
C SER A 35 -7.36 -1.01 -7.45
N PHE A 36 -7.91 -1.89 -8.31
CA PHE A 36 -7.10 -2.86 -9.05
C PHE A 36 -5.98 -2.19 -9.86
N LYS A 37 -6.28 -1.09 -10.57
CA LYS A 37 -5.28 -0.39 -11.40
C LYS A 37 -4.15 0.20 -10.56
N ILE A 38 -4.47 0.79 -9.42
CA ILE A 38 -3.48 1.38 -8.51
C ILE A 38 -2.56 0.28 -7.97
N THR A 39 -3.13 -0.75 -7.37
CA THR A 39 -2.33 -1.84 -6.79
C THR A 39 -1.55 -2.61 -7.86
N ASN A 40 -2.14 -2.88 -9.03
CA ASN A 40 -1.44 -3.50 -10.16
C ASN A 40 -0.28 -2.62 -10.64
N HIS A 41 -0.46 -1.31 -10.73
CA HIS A 41 0.61 -0.38 -11.13
C HIS A 41 1.80 -0.48 -10.18
N ILE A 42 1.57 -0.47 -8.86
CA ILE A 42 2.64 -0.61 -7.86
C ILE A 42 3.34 -1.97 -8.01
N LEU A 43 2.57 -3.07 -8.12
CA LEU A 43 3.12 -4.41 -8.26
C LEU A 43 3.97 -4.57 -9.54
N THR A 44 3.53 -4.01 -10.67
CA THR A 44 4.26 -4.15 -11.95
C THR A 44 5.46 -3.22 -12.07
N HIS A 45 5.58 -2.24 -11.17
CA HIS A 45 6.70 -1.30 -11.14
C HIS A 45 7.55 -1.51 -9.90
N ASP A 46 7.86 -2.76 -9.56
CA ASP A 46 8.80 -3.11 -8.48
C ASP A 46 8.47 -2.40 -7.16
N TRP A 47 7.19 -2.33 -6.80
CA TRP A 47 6.69 -1.74 -5.55
C TRP A 47 6.89 -0.22 -5.44
N TYR A 48 6.93 0.48 -6.57
CA TYR A 48 6.97 1.93 -6.63
C TYR A 48 5.69 2.51 -7.25
N LEU A 49 5.26 3.67 -6.75
CA LEU A 49 4.34 4.54 -7.48
C LEU A 49 5.13 5.33 -8.51
N ILE A 50 5.06 4.92 -9.78
CA ILE A 50 5.70 5.65 -10.88
C ILE A 50 4.75 6.72 -11.41
N GLY A 51 5.22 7.97 -11.45
CA GLY A 51 4.49 9.11 -12.00
C GLY A 51 4.67 9.28 -13.52
N GLU A 52 4.05 10.32 -14.08
CA GLU A 52 4.09 10.62 -15.53
C GLU A 52 5.50 10.89 -16.07
N ASN A 53 6.42 11.34 -15.22
CA ASN A 53 7.81 11.61 -15.58
C ASN A 53 8.68 10.34 -15.58
N HIS A 54 8.09 9.15 -15.44
CA HIS A 54 8.76 7.85 -15.36
C HIS A 54 9.74 7.68 -14.19
N THR A 55 9.65 8.55 -13.18
CA THR A 55 10.36 8.38 -11.91
C THR A 55 9.36 7.99 -10.82
N HIS A 56 9.84 7.28 -9.80
CA HIS A 56 9.01 7.05 -8.62
C HIS A 56 8.73 8.38 -7.90
N THR A 57 7.59 8.44 -7.21
CA THR A 57 7.27 9.59 -6.35
C THR A 57 8.15 9.59 -5.10
N THR A 58 8.20 10.72 -4.40
CA THR A 58 9.04 10.81 -3.18
C THR A 58 8.57 9.84 -2.09
N TRP A 59 7.24 9.69 -1.95
CA TRP A 59 6.62 8.98 -0.82
C TRP A 59 5.90 7.67 -1.20
N GLY A 60 5.56 7.47 -2.48
CA GLY A 60 4.96 6.23 -2.98
C GLY A 60 6.01 5.13 -3.18
N VAL A 61 6.63 4.72 -2.08
CA VAL A 61 7.74 3.77 -2.05
C VAL A 61 7.38 2.60 -1.13
N TRP A 62 7.31 1.40 -1.71
CA TRP A 62 7.13 0.15 -0.97
C TRP A 62 8.17 -0.90 -1.33
N ASN A 63 9.23 -0.50 -2.04
CA ASN A 63 10.28 -1.40 -2.49
C ASN A 63 11.19 -1.87 -1.36
N PRO A 64 11.46 -3.18 -1.24
CA PRO A 64 12.29 -3.72 -0.16
C PRO A 64 13.69 -3.14 -0.09
N ARG A 65 14.29 -2.76 -1.23
CA ARG A 65 15.64 -2.18 -1.24
C ARG A 65 15.66 -0.84 -0.51
N GLN A 66 14.64 -0.01 -0.68
CA GLN A 66 14.55 1.27 0.02
C GLN A 66 14.04 1.08 1.45
N ILE A 67 12.90 0.41 1.60
CA ILE A 67 12.24 0.23 2.89
C ILE A 67 13.13 -0.47 3.93
N ASN A 68 13.91 -1.49 3.54
CA ASN A 68 14.74 -2.24 4.48
C ASN A 68 16.19 -1.74 4.57
N ASN A 69 16.77 -1.18 3.50
CA ASN A 69 18.21 -0.90 3.45
C ASN A 69 18.58 0.58 3.35
N ASP A 70 17.62 1.48 3.18
CA ASP A 70 17.88 2.93 3.15
C ASP A 70 17.43 3.56 4.47
N SER A 71 18.35 4.27 5.14
CA SER A 71 18.07 4.96 6.41
C SER A 71 17.01 6.04 6.27
N PHE A 72 16.82 6.60 5.07
CA PHE A 72 15.81 7.63 4.82
C PHE A 72 14.38 7.11 5.05
N TYR A 73 14.12 5.83 4.75
CA TYR A 73 12.79 5.21 4.89
C TYR A 73 12.64 4.38 6.17
N GLN A 74 13.59 4.48 7.10
CA GLN A 74 13.57 3.64 8.30
C GLN A 74 12.36 3.93 9.19
N GLU A 75 11.95 5.20 9.31
CA GLU A 75 10.84 5.64 10.15
C GLU A 75 9.48 5.20 9.60
N THR A 76 9.35 5.08 8.28
CA THR A 76 8.12 4.65 7.60
C THR A 76 8.13 3.16 7.26
N ARG A 77 9.19 2.42 7.59
CA ARG A 77 9.36 1.01 7.22
C ARG A 77 8.16 0.15 7.63
N GLY A 78 7.76 0.26 8.88
CA GLY A 78 6.66 -0.51 9.44
C GLY A 78 5.33 -0.15 8.80
N LEU A 79 5.03 1.15 8.73
CA LEU A 79 3.81 1.68 8.11
C LEU A 79 3.70 1.33 6.62
N ASN A 80 4.74 1.56 5.83
CA ASN A 80 4.72 1.24 4.40
C ASN A 80 4.60 -0.27 4.18
N SER A 81 5.21 -1.11 5.04
CA SER A 81 5.02 -2.57 4.97
C SER A 81 3.55 -2.96 5.21
N LEU A 82 2.86 -2.30 6.15
CA LEU A 82 1.42 -2.51 6.39
C LEU A 82 0.60 -2.14 5.15
N GLN A 83 0.79 -0.93 4.64
CA GLN A 83 0.06 -0.39 3.49
C GLN A 83 0.09 -1.35 2.29
N ILE A 84 1.29 -1.74 1.84
CA ILE A 84 1.40 -2.57 0.64
C ILE A 84 0.88 -3.99 0.84
N LEU A 85 1.03 -4.57 2.04
CA LEU A 85 0.44 -5.88 2.33
C LEU A 85 -1.10 -5.81 2.30
N ALA A 86 -1.68 -4.75 2.86
CA ALA A 86 -3.13 -4.51 2.82
C ALA A 86 -3.62 -4.37 1.37
N PHE A 87 -2.99 -3.51 0.56
CA PHE A 87 -3.37 -3.28 -0.83
C PHE A 87 -3.37 -4.57 -1.66
N LEU A 88 -2.31 -5.38 -1.51
CA LEU A 88 -2.16 -6.65 -2.24
C LEU A 88 -3.20 -7.69 -1.80
N LEU A 89 -3.40 -7.88 -0.50
CA LEU A 89 -4.35 -8.87 0.01
C LEU A 89 -5.80 -8.48 -0.30
N GLN A 90 -6.13 -7.20 -0.20
CA GLN A 90 -7.41 -6.66 -0.60
C GLN A 90 -7.67 -6.89 -2.10
N THR A 91 -6.72 -6.48 -2.95
CA THR A 91 -6.87 -6.64 -4.40
C THR A 91 -6.99 -8.11 -4.79
N TYR A 92 -6.25 -8.99 -4.11
CA TYR A 92 -6.41 -10.45 -4.27
C TYR A 92 -7.82 -10.92 -3.90
N ALA A 93 -8.36 -10.48 -2.76
CA ALA A 93 -9.68 -10.91 -2.28
C ALA A 93 -10.80 -10.59 -3.28
N TYR A 94 -10.74 -9.44 -3.97
CA TYR A 94 -11.73 -9.07 -4.98
C TYR A 94 -11.45 -9.67 -6.37
N SER A 95 -10.19 -9.73 -6.79
CA SER A 95 -9.83 -10.12 -8.16
C SER A 95 -9.64 -11.63 -8.34
N GLY A 96 -9.24 -12.35 -7.29
CA GLY A 96 -8.74 -13.72 -7.36
C GLY A 96 -7.41 -13.87 -8.13
N ASP A 97 -6.74 -12.78 -8.48
CA ASP A 97 -5.48 -12.83 -9.24
C ASP A 97 -4.30 -13.16 -8.32
N GLU A 98 -3.81 -14.40 -8.47
CA GLU A 98 -2.72 -14.97 -7.67
C GLU A 98 -1.42 -14.15 -7.70
N ARG A 99 -1.22 -13.25 -8.67
CA ARG A 99 -0.02 -12.38 -8.69
C ARG A 99 0.07 -11.51 -7.44
N PHE A 100 -1.06 -11.03 -6.91
CA PHE A 100 -1.07 -10.20 -5.71
C PHE A 100 -0.77 -11.00 -4.45
N LEU A 101 -1.36 -12.19 -4.29
CA LEU A 101 -1.06 -13.07 -3.17
C LEU A 101 0.41 -13.54 -3.19
N ASN A 102 0.93 -13.86 -4.38
CA ASN A 102 2.34 -14.20 -4.54
C ASN A 102 3.26 -13.01 -4.22
N GLY A 103 2.85 -11.80 -4.59
CA GLY A 103 3.54 -10.55 -4.21
C GLY A 103 3.61 -10.36 -2.70
N ALA A 104 2.48 -10.47 -2.00
CA ALA A 104 2.43 -10.35 -0.54
C ALA A 104 3.30 -11.44 0.14
N ASN A 105 3.20 -12.68 -0.34
CA ASN A 105 4.02 -13.79 0.15
C ASN A 105 5.52 -13.56 -0.08
N LEU A 106 5.91 -12.97 -1.21
CA LEU A 106 7.30 -12.63 -1.50
C LEU A 106 7.81 -11.57 -0.50
N LEU A 107 7.06 -10.49 -0.30
CA LEU A 107 7.39 -9.42 0.65
C LEU A 107 7.56 -9.95 2.08
N VAL A 108 6.66 -10.84 2.52
CA VAL A 108 6.76 -11.48 3.84
C VAL A 108 7.97 -12.43 3.90
N LYS A 109 8.03 -13.44 3.03
CA LYS A 109 8.98 -14.56 3.18
C LYS A 109 10.41 -14.19 2.81
N SER A 110 10.60 -13.30 1.84
CA SER A 110 11.92 -12.95 1.32
C SER A 110 12.41 -11.61 1.83
N TYR A 111 11.51 -10.71 2.23
CA TYR A 111 11.86 -9.35 2.63
C TYR A 111 11.41 -8.97 4.04
N GLN A 112 10.86 -9.94 4.80
CA GLN A 112 10.55 -9.79 6.23
C GLN A 112 9.53 -8.69 6.52
N TYR A 113 8.56 -8.47 5.61
CA TYR A 113 7.55 -7.43 5.82
C TYR A 113 6.65 -7.74 7.00
N ASP A 114 6.49 -9.01 7.39
CA ASP A 114 5.84 -9.44 8.63
C ASP A 114 6.59 -8.96 9.90
N ILE A 115 7.92 -9.00 9.87
CA ILE A 115 8.76 -8.50 10.96
C ILE A 115 8.71 -6.97 11.03
N ASN A 116 8.66 -6.29 9.89
CA ASN A 116 8.51 -4.84 9.83
C ASN A 116 7.25 -4.36 10.57
N LEU A 117 6.15 -5.15 10.55
CA LEU A 117 4.90 -4.82 11.23
C LEU A 117 5.01 -4.81 12.76
N ILE A 118 5.99 -5.50 13.35
CA ILE A 118 6.18 -5.51 14.82
C ILE A 118 6.41 -4.08 15.33
N ASN A 119 7.12 -3.27 14.54
CA ASN A 119 7.34 -1.84 14.80
C ASN A 119 6.63 -1.01 13.72
N GLN A 120 5.33 -1.28 13.50
CA GLN A 120 4.53 -0.56 12.51
C GLN A 120 4.60 0.96 12.71
N LYS A 121 4.37 1.41 13.95
CA LYS A 121 4.58 2.80 14.37
C LYS A 121 5.99 2.96 14.93
N THR A 122 6.69 4.01 14.49
CA THR A 122 7.95 4.40 15.11
C THR A 122 7.70 4.91 16.53
N ILE A 123 8.35 4.26 17.52
CA ILE A 123 8.19 4.56 18.96
C ILE A 123 9.34 5.42 19.50
N ALA A 124 10.08 6.11 18.63
CA ALA A 124 11.16 6.97 19.05
C ALA A 124 10.59 8.16 19.84
N VAL A 125 11.13 8.44 21.03
CA VAL A 125 10.60 9.47 21.94
C VAL A 125 10.60 10.87 21.32
N CYS A 126 11.51 11.12 20.36
CA CYS A 126 11.66 12.40 19.68
C CYS A 126 10.81 12.54 18.40
N ASP A 127 10.13 11.48 17.98
CA ASP A 127 9.38 11.46 16.73
C ASP A 127 8.01 10.80 16.94
N ASN A 128 6.96 11.62 16.86
CA ASN A 128 5.59 11.18 17.01
C ASN A 128 4.73 11.78 15.90
N SER A 129 4.63 11.04 14.81
CA SER A 129 3.74 11.34 13.68
C SER A 129 2.32 10.85 13.98
N PHE A 130 1.37 11.79 14.10
CA PHE A 130 -0.05 11.45 14.26
C PHE A 130 -0.68 10.99 12.95
N SER A 131 -0.18 11.46 11.80
CA SER A 131 -0.65 10.99 10.50
C SER A 131 -0.37 9.50 10.30
N ASP A 132 0.70 8.97 10.90
CA ASP A 132 1.01 7.54 10.81
C ASP A 132 -0.05 6.68 11.51
N ASP A 133 -0.66 7.18 12.59
CA ASP A 133 -1.77 6.50 13.26
C ASP A 133 -3.00 6.44 12.36
N GLU A 134 -3.31 7.55 11.67
CA GLU A 134 -4.43 7.62 10.72
C GLU A 134 -4.20 6.67 9.55
N LEU A 135 -3.01 6.71 8.94
CA LEU A 135 -2.68 5.84 7.81
C LEU A 135 -2.66 4.36 8.21
N ALA A 136 -2.19 4.03 9.41
CA ALA A 136 -2.23 2.68 9.93
C ALA A 136 -3.66 2.17 10.13
N TYR A 137 -4.56 3.04 10.61
CA TYR A 137 -5.96 2.69 10.79
C TYR A 137 -6.69 2.47 9.44
N LEU A 138 -6.31 3.22 8.41
CA LEU A 138 -6.91 3.15 7.08
C LEU A 138 -6.33 2.03 6.19
N SER A 139 -5.26 1.34 6.63
CA SER A 139 -4.60 0.25 5.90
C SER A 139 -5.00 -1.10 6.47
#